data_AF-A0A2H9MVS1-F1
#
_entry.id   AF-A0A2H9MVS1-F1
#
_cell.length_a   1.000
_cell.length_b   1.000
_cell.length_c   1.000
_cell.angle_alpha   90.00
_cell.angle_beta   90.00
_cell.angle_gamma   90.00
#
_symmetry.space_group_name_H-M   'P 1'
#
loop_
_entity.id
_entity.type
_entity.pdbx_description
1 polymer ?
#
loop_
_entity_poly.entity_id
_entity_poly.type
_entity_poly.pdbx_seq_one_letter_code
_entity_poly.pdbx_strand_id
1 'polypeptide(L)' 'ISIDMQNQTPKTITQQIISEYEKTVNMECIDKESCPALFLNDVLNWQIHVPKGKPIEKVREIRDQIKAKVMFFN' A
#
# COMPACT_ATOMS: atom_id res chain seq x y z
N ILE A 1 -5.34 -17.30 2.53
CA ILE A 1 -3.88 -17.46 2.72
C ILE A 1 -3.59 -17.29 4.20
N SER A 2 -2.78 -18.16 4.81
CA SER A 2 -2.53 -18.19 6.25
C SER A 2 -1.47 -17.15 6.66
N ILE A 3 -1.80 -15.87 6.50
CA ILE A 3 -0.97 -14.73 6.94
C ILE A 3 -1.78 -13.97 7.97
N ASP A 4 -1.22 -13.79 9.17
CA ASP A 4 -1.84 -13.03 10.23
C ASP A 4 -1.42 -11.56 10.17
N MET A 5 -2.39 -10.66 10.28
CA MET A 5 -2.19 -9.21 10.33
C MET A 5 -2.90 -8.58 11.54
N GLN A 6 -3.44 -9.37 12.46
CA GLN A 6 -4.26 -8.87 13.59
C GLN A 6 -3.52 -7.89 14.50
N ASN A 7 -2.20 -8.08 14.67
CA ASN A 7 -1.36 -7.21 15.50
C ASN A 7 -0.80 -5.99 14.75
N GLN A 8 -1.26 -5.71 13.52
CA GLN A 8 -0.84 -4.54 12.76
C GLN A 8 -1.80 -3.37 12.96
N THR A 9 -1.23 -2.19 13.19
CA THR A 9 -1.97 -0.93 13.32
C THR A 9 -1.47 0.10 12.29
N PRO A 10 -2.30 1.10 11.94
CA PRO A 10 -1.87 2.24 11.15
C PRO A 10 -0.68 2.95 11.81
N LYS A 11 0.31 3.36 11.01
CA LYS A 11 1.51 4.07 11.46
C LYS A 11 1.65 5.37 10.67
N THR A 12 2.09 6.42 11.35
CA THR A 12 2.42 7.69 10.69
C THR A 12 3.69 7.52 9.88
N ILE A 13 3.66 7.94 8.61
CA ILE A 13 4.84 7.99 7.76
C ILE A 13 5.61 9.28 8.08
N THR A 14 6.90 9.17 8.37
CA THR A 14 7.80 10.32 8.63
C THR A 14 8.96 10.32 7.62
N GLN A 15 9.54 11.48 7.36
CA GLN A 15 10.69 11.60 6.44
C GLN A 15 11.86 10.69 6.84
N GLN A 16 12.11 10.52 8.14
CA GLN A 16 13.13 9.60 8.64
C GLN A 16 12.83 8.17 8.20
N ILE A 17 11.60 7.69 8.44
CA ILE A 17 11.16 6.36 8.01
C ILE A 17 11.41 6.20 6.51
N ILE A 18 10.97 7.16 5.68
CA ILE A 18 11.15 7.10 4.23
C ILE A 18 12.62 6.97 3.82
N SER A 19 13.52 7.72 4.47
CA SER A 19 14.96 7.68 4.15
C SER A 19 15.64 6.35 4.45
N GLU A 20 15.00 5.49 5.26
CA GLU A 20 15.50 4.16 5.61
C GLU A 20 15.06 3.08 4.60
N TYR A 21 14.11 3.36 3.70
CA TYR A 21 13.64 2.39 2.70
C TYR A 21 14.28 2.61 1.34
N GLU A 22 14.63 1.51 0.68
CA GLU A 22 15.11 1.52 -0.70
C GLU A 22 13.98 1.78 -1.71
N LYS A 23 12.76 1.33 -1.40
CA LYS A 23 11.61 1.39 -2.32
C LYS A 23 10.36 1.81 -1.58
N THR A 24 9.64 2.74 -2.19
CA THR A 24 8.34 3.20 -1.70
C THR A 24 7.25 2.78 -2.67
N VAL A 25 6.19 2.13 -2.16
CA VAL A 25 5.03 1.72 -2.95
C VAL A 25 3.81 2.49 -2.50
N ASN A 26 3.18 3.20 -3.43
CA ASN A 26 1.84 3.74 -3.26
C ASN A 26 0.83 2.79 -3.91
N MET A 27 -0.14 2.31 -3.14
CA MET A 27 -1.19 1.45 -3.66
C MET A 27 -2.22 2.27 -4.42
N GLU A 28 -2.82 3.28 -3.79
CA GLU A 28 -3.64 4.33 -4.42
C GLU A 28 -3.99 5.39 -3.37
N CYS A 29 -4.06 6.65 -3.79
CA CYS A 29 -4.46 7.77 -2.95
C CYS A 29 -5.73 8.38 -3.53
N ILE A 30 -6.83 8.35 -2.77
CA ILE A 30 -8.11 8.92 -3.22
C ILE A 30 -8.09 10.45 -3.10
N ASP A 31 -7.37 10.97 -2.09
CA ASP A 31 -7.32 12.39 -1.78
C ASP A 31 -5.96 12.96 -2.18
N LYS A 32 -5.96 13.91 -3.11
CA LYS A 32 -4.76 14.61 -3.57
C LYS A 32 -4.24 15.62 -2.53
N GLU A 33 -5.05 16.08 -1.59
CA GLU A 33 -4.62 17.08 -0.60
C GLU A 33 -3.92 16.43 0.59
N SER A 34 -4.32 15.21 0.96
CA SER A 34 -3.75 14.49 2.10
C SER A 34 -2.74 13.40 1.71
N CYS A 35 -2.36 13.30 0.43
CA CYS A 35 -1.56 12.16 -0.02
C CYS A 35 -0.08 12.29 0.40
N PRO A 36 0.46 11.41 1.26
CA PRO A 36 1.86 11.48 1.65
C PRO A 36 2.78 11.28 0.45
N ALA A 37 2.36 10.49 -0.54
CA ALA A 37 3.12 10.17 -1.74
C ALA A 37 3.52 11.40 -2.59
N LEU A 38 2.82 12.53 -2.46
CA LEU A 38 3.18 13.76 -3.17
C LEU A 38 4.50 14.38 -2.69
N PHE A 39 4.92 14.05 -1.48
CA PHE A 39 6.13 14.58 -0.86
C PHE A 39 7.30 13.58 -0.89
N LEU A 40 7.13 12.46 -1.60
CA LEU A 40 8.10 11.37 -1.66
C LEU A 40 8.71 11.29 -3.04
N ASN A 41 10.03 11.12 -3.09
CA ASN A 41 10.74 10.80 -4.32
C ASN A 41 10.62 9.28 -4.58
N ASP A 42 10.72 8.89 -5.86
CA ASP A 42 10.83 7.49 -6.30
C ASP A 42 9.74 6.54 -5.80
N VAL A 43 8.49 7.01 -5.83
CA VAL A 43 7.31 6.21 -5.46
C VAL A 43 6.80 5.38 -6.64
N LEU A 44 6.77 4.06 -6.45
CA LEU A 44 6.13 3.14 -7.38
C LEU A 44 4.62 3.12 -7.13
N ASN A 45 3.85 3.53 -8.14
CA ASN A 45 2.39 3.52 -8.05
C ASN A 45 1.83 2.19 -8.58
N TRP A 46 1.18 1.41 -7.72
CA TRP A 46 0.62 0.12 -8.09
C TRP A 46 -0.83 0.20 -8.61
N GLN A 47 -1.49 1.36 -8.47
CA GLN A 47 -2.85 1.62 -8.94
C GLN A 47 -3.86 0.56 -8.47
N ILE A 48 -3.81 0.21 -7.19
CA ILE A 48 -4.70 -0.74 -6.53
C ILE A 48 -5.80 0.01 -5.78
N HIS A 49 -7.02 -0.10 -6.29
CA HIS A 49 -8.17 0.57 -5.72
C HIS A 49 -8.45 0.19 -4.27
N VAL A 50 -8.81 1.22 -3.49
CA VAL A 50 -9.07 1.11 -2.05
C VAL A 50 -10.17 0.07 -1.76
N PRO A 51 -9.94 -0.83 -0.78
CA PRO A 51 -10.90 -1.90 -0.44
C PRO A 51 -12.09 -1.41 0.42
N LYS A 52 -12.02 -0.21 1.00
CA LYS A 52 -13.02 0.31 1.94
C LYS A 52 -14.42 0.31 1.31
N GLY A 53 -15.39 -0.28 2.03
CA GLY A 53 -16.79 -0.35 1.59
C GLY A 53 -17.08 -1.41 0.52
N LYS A 54 -16.09 -2.19 0.06
CA LYS A 54 -16.30 -3.26 -0.92
C LYS A 54 -16.66 -4.60 -0.23
N PRO A 55 -17.35 -5.51 -0.93
CA PRO A 55 -17.58 -6.87 -0.46
C PRO A 55 -16.28 -7.64 -0.20
N ILE A 56 -16.32 -8.64 0.67
CA ILE A 56 -15.13 -9.42 1.07
C ILE A 56 -14.47 -10.14 -0.13
N GLU A 57 -15.24 -10.51 -1.14
CA GLU A 57 -14.76 -11.11 -2.39
C GLU A 57 -13.81 -10.14 -3.12
N LYS A 58 -14.19 -8.85 -3.20
CA LYS A 58 -13.34 -7.82 -3.80
C LYS A 58 -12.10 -7.53 -2.97
N VAL A 59 -12.21 -7.59 -1.65
CA VAL A 59 -11.02 -7.47 -0.78
C VAL A 59 -10.06 -8.64 -1.01
N ARG A 60 -10.57 -9.87 -1.21
CA ARG A 60 -9.74 -11.05 -1.53
C ARG A 60 -9.07 -10.93 -2.90
N GLU A 61 -9.77 -10.44 -3.92
CA GLU A 61 -9.18 -10.13 -5.23
C GLU A 61 -8.02 -9.12 -5.10
N ILE A 62 -8.22 -8.03 -4.35
CA ILE A 62 -7.18 -7.02 -4.08
C ILE A 62 -5.97 -7.64 -3.38
N ARG A 63 -6.19 -8.47 -2.34
CA ARG A 63 -5.12 -9.19 -1.65
C ARG A 63 -4.29 -10.04 -2.61
N ASP A 64 -4.95 -10.74 -3.52
CA ASP A 64 -4.26 -11.64 -4.45
C ASP A 64 -3.49 -10.86 -5.55
N GLN A 65 -4.00 -9.69 -5.96
CA GLN A 65 -3.25 -8.75 -6.80
C GLN A 65 -1.99 -8.20 -6.10
N ILE A 66 -2.10 -7.79 -4.83
CA ILE A 66 -0.95 -7.34 -4.02
C ILE A 66 0.08 -8.46 -3.92
N LYS A 67 -0.36 -9.69 -3.62
CA LYS A 67 0.53 -10.87 -3.56
C LYS A 67 1.29 -11.05 -4.87
N ALA A 68 0.61 -10.99 -6.02
CA ALA A 68 1.25 -11.14 -7.31
C ALA A 68 2.31 -10.06 -7.56
N LYS A 69 1.99 -8.78 -7.29
CA LYS A 69 2.96 -7.69 -7.45
C LYS A 69 4.18 -7.86 -6.55
N VAL A 70 3.99 -8.18 -5.26
CA VAL A 70 5.09 -8.44 -4.31
C VAL A 70 5.98 -9.59 -4.79
N MET A 71 5.41 -10.67 -5.33
CA MET A 71 6.18 -11.83 -5.80
C MET A 71 7.11 -11.52 -6.99
N PHE A 72 6.81 -10.50 -7.78
CA PHE A 72 7.65 -10.04 -8.89
C PHE A 72 8.36 -8.71 -8.59
N PHE A 73 8.30 -8.25 -7.34
CA PHE A 73 8.92 -7.01 -6.90
C PHE A 73 10.39 -7.28 -6.56
N ASN A 74 11.28 -6.98 -7.50
CA ASN A 74 12.73 -6.93 -7.26
C ASN A 74 13.10 -5.58 -6.70
#